data_AF-A0A6N7FNP4-F1
#
_entry.id   AF-A0A6N7FNP4-F1
#
_cell.length_a   1.000
_cell.length_b   1.000
_cell.length_c   1.000
_cell.angle_alpha   90.00
_cell.angle_beta   90.00
_cell.angle_gamma   90.00
#
_symmetry.space_group_name_H-M   'P 1'
#
loop_
_entity.id
_entity.type
_entity.pdbx_description
1 polymer ?
#
loop_
_entity_poly.entity_id
_entity_poly.type
_entity_poly.pdbx_seq_one_letter_code
_entity_poly.pdbx_strand_id
1 'polypeptide(L)'
;MLRPLLLVLALAQGVAAPATPSPSPPSLGQAQGPAPVVRYHRPVRAPLVDRFRVPAGPYGAGNRGWEYETTPSTVVRASAGGTVAFAGTVAGELYVSVLHADGLRSTYSYLARISVSVGQVVHSGQQLGATGHRFQVGFRRGEAYVDPALLFGPVLVRLVPDERFAVAAGSPG
;
A
#
# COMPACT_ATOMS: atom_id res chain seq x y z
N MET A 1 2.65 -38.51 57.15
CA MET A 1 3.26 -39.87 57.03
C MET A 1 2.78 -40.44 55.70
N LEU A 2 3.55 -40.94 54.73
CA LEU A 2 4.97 -41.16 54.49
C LEU A 2 5.09 -41.29 52.95
N ARG A 3 6.05 -40.64 52.29
CA ARG A 3 6.43 -40.96 50.91
C ARG A 3 7.17 -42.31 50.90
N PRO A 4 7.09 -43.06 49.79
CA PRO A 4 8.33 -43.55 49.20
C PRO A 4 8.44 -43.22 47.70
N LEU A 5 9.69 -42.92 47.38
CA LEU A 5 10.33 -42.66 46.10
C LEU A 5 10.97 -43.98 45.64
N LEU A 6 10.94 -44.31 44.35
CA LEU A 6 12.06 -44.82 43.51
C LEU A 6 11.48 -45.22 42.13
N LEU A 7 11.84 -44.54 41.05
CA LEU A 7 13.07 -44.65 40.23
C LEU A 7 13.01 -45.84 39.26
N VAL A 8 12.77 -45.56 37.97
CA VAL A 8 13.23 -46.42 36.87
C VAL A 8 13.75 -45.56 35.71
N LEU A 9 15.09 -45.56 35.64
CA LEU A 9 15.99 -45.67 34.49
C LEU A 9 15.57 -45.05 33.13
N ALA A 10 16.30 -44.01 32.74
CA ALA A 10 16.33 -43.43 31.42
C ALA A 10 17.08 -44.34 30.42
N LEU A 11 16.43 -44.70 29.31
CA LEU A 11 17.13 -45.17 28.11
C LEU A 11 17.47 -43.96 27.22
N ALA A 12 18.76 -43.71 27.05
CA ALA A 12 19.29 -42.78 26.07
C ALA A 12 19.08 -43.34 24.65
N GLN A 13 18.20 -42.73 23.86
CA GLN A 13 18.06 -43.01 22.43
C GLN A 13 19.04 -42.14 21.65
N GLY A 14 19.79 -42.76 20.73
CA GLY A 14 20.82 -42.12 19.93
C GLY A 14 20.27 -40.98 19.07
N VAL A 15 20.86 -39.80 19.21
CA VAL A 15 20.65 -38.66 18.32
C VAL A 15 21.43 -38.92 17.03
N ALA A 16 20.71 -39.11 15.92
CA ALA A 16 21.30 -39.04 14.59
C ALA A 16 21.66 -37.58 14.29
N ALA A 17 22.93 -37.32 13.98
CA ALA A 17 23.41 -36.00 13.61
C ALA A 17 22.79 -35.56 12.27
N PRO A 18 22.25 -34.32 12.16
CA PRO A 18 21.87 -33.79 10.86
C PRO A 18 23.12 -33.54 10.02
N ALA A 19 23.11 -34.03 8.78
CA ALA A 19 24.13 -33.70 7.79
C ALA A 19 24.19 -32.18 7.58
N THR A 20 25.39 -31.61 7.70
CA THR A 20 25.65 -30.20 7.42
C THR A 20 25.48 -29.94 5.92
N PRO A 21 24.57 -29.06 5.48
CA PRO A 21 24.58 -28.60 4.10
C PRO A 21 25.89 -27.82 3.85
N SER A 22 26.61 -28.17 2.79
CA SER A 22 27.78 -27.41 2.34
C SER A 22 27.37 -25.96 2.02
N PRO A 23 28.11 -24.94 2.47
CA PRO A 23 27.85 -23.57 2.06
C PRO A 23 28.26 -23.40 0.60
N SER A 24 27.29 -23.30 -0.29
CA SER A 24 27.53 -22.75 -1.63
C SER A 24 28.05 -21.31 -1.48
N PRO A 25 29.11 -20.90 -2.18
CA PRO A 25 29.60 -19.53 -2.10
C PRO A 25 28.49 -18.54 -2.50
N PRO A 26 28.44 -17.33 -1.91
CA PRO A 26 27.54 -16.30 -2.37
C PRO A 26 27.84 -16.02 -3.84
N SER A 27 26.86 -16.23 -4.71
CA SER A 27 26.91 -15.78 -6.09
C SER A 27 26.99 -14.25 -6.09
N LEU A 28 28.21 -13.72 -6.06
CA LEU A 28 28.52 -12.31 -6.28
C LEU A 28 28.23 -12.01 -7.76
N GLY A 29 27.03 -11.50 -8.03
CA GLY A 29 26.68 -10.96 -9.34
C GLY A 29 25.52 -11.65 -10.01
N GLN A 30 24.32 -11.46 -9.47
CA GLN A 30 23.26 -11.02 -10.37
C GLN A 30 23.28 -9.50 -10.29
N ALA A 31 23.79 -8.86 -11.34
CA ALA A 31 23.58 -7.43 -11.52
C ALA A 31 22.07 -7.19 -11.43
N GLN A 32 21.60 -6.56 -10.35
CA GLN A 32 20.24 -6.07 -10.30
C GLN A 32 20.10 -5.11 -11.47
N GLY A 33 19.35 -5.55 -12.50
CA GLY A 33 18.90 -4.66 -13.56
C GLY A 33 18.23 -3.44 -12.94
N PRO A 34 18.13 -2.31 -13.68
CA PRO A 34 17.50 -1.12 -13.17
C PRO A 34 16.16 -1.47 -12.52
N ALA A 35 15.94 -0.99 -11.29
CA ALA A 35 14.72 -1.26 -10.55
C ALA A 35 13.51 -0.93 -11.44
N PRO A 36 12.46 -1.78 -11.46
CA PRO A 36 11.33 -1.57 -12.35
C PRO A 36 10.73 -0.18 -12.12
N VAL A 37 10.55 0.59 -13.19
CA VAL A 37 9.90 1.90 -13.13
C VAL A 37 8.42 1.67 -12.87
N VAL A 38 7.94 2.00 -11.68
CA VAL A 38 6.52 1.89 -11.31
C VAL A 38 5.83 3.22 -11.52
N ARG A 39 4.77 3.23 -12.34
CA ARG A 39 3.91 4.39 -12.53
C ARG A 39 2.72 4.32 -11.57
N TYR A 40 2.53 5.38 -10.79
CA TYR A 40 1.44 5.51 -9.85
C TYR A 40 0.30 6.37 -10.39
N HIS A 41 -0.92 5.99 -10.03
CA HIS A 41 -2.15 6.71 -10.35
C HIS A 41 -2.94 7.01 -9.08
N ARG A 42 -3.71 8.09 -9.11
CA ARG A 42 -4.61 8.43 -8.01
C ARG A 42 -5.65 7.31 -7.83
N PRO A 43 -5.88 6.83 -6.59
CA PRO A 43 -6.71 5.66 -6.36
C PRO A 43 -8.21 5.92 -6.46
N VAL A 44 -8.61 7.19 -6.42
CA VAL A 44 -9.98 7.67 -6.57
C VAL A 44 -10.00 8.93 -7.46
N ARG A 45 -11.14 9.18 -8.10
CA ARG A 45 -11.40 10.41 -8.86
C ARG A 45 -12.21 11.38 -8.00
N ALA A 46 -11.55 12.02 -7.04
CA ALA A 46 -12.16 12.97 -6.12
C ALA A 46 -11.24 14.18 -5.88
N PRO A 47 -11.78 15.33 -5.43
CA PRO A 47 -10.98 16.46 -4.98
C PRO A 47 -10.02 16.06 -3.84
N LEU A 48 -8.86 16.68 -3.83
CA LEU A 48 -7.90 16.55 -2.73
C LEU A 48 -8.22 17.63 -1.70
N VAL A 49 -8.50 17.23 -0.46
CA VAL A 49 -8.87 18.17 0.62
C VAL A 49 -7.76 18.37 1.63
N ASP A 50 -6.88 17.37 1.80
CA ASP A 50 -5.73 17.52 2.65
C ASP A 50 -4.48 16.89 2.04
N ARG A 51 -3.39 17.68 2.01
CA ARG A 51 -2.10 17.29 1.45
C ARG A 51 -1.18 16.73 2.52
N PHE A 52 -0.17 16.01 2.06
CA PHE A 52 0.91 15.51 2.89
C PHE A 52 1.60 16.66 3.64
N ARG A 53 1.87 16.44 4.93
CA ARG A 53 2.67 17.31 5.79
C ARG A 53 3.47 16.42 6.72
N VAL A 54 4.79 16.50 6.61
CA VAL A 54 5.72 15.75 7.47
C VAL A 54 5.39 16.04 8.94
N PRO A 55 5.07 15.03 9.75
CA PRO A 55 4.90 15.22 11.18
C PRO A 55 6.21 15.65 11.85
N ALA A 56 6.16 16.59 12.79
CA ALA A 56 7.34 17.04 13.54
C ALA A 56 8.00 15.94 14.42
N GLY A 57 7.32 14.81 14.58
CA GLY A 57 7.80 13.60 15.25
C GLY A 57 6.84 12.44 14.97
N PRO A 58 7.14 11.21 15.44
CA PRO A 58 6.34 10.02 15.13
C PRO A 58 4.86 10.15 15.52
N TYR A 59 4.57 10.94 16.56
CA TYR A 59 3.22 11.23 17.06
C TYR A 59 2.80 12.71 16.86
N GLY A 60 3.62 13.50 16.18
CA GLY A 60 3.32 14.91 15.91
C GLY A 60 2.12 15.09 14.98
N ALA A 61 1.53 16.29 15.04
CA ALA A 61 0.51 16.72 14.08
C ALA A 61 1.08 16.73 12.65
N GLY A 62 0.25 16.35 11.69
CA GLY A 62 0.64 16.24 10.28
C GLY A 62 -0.27 15.29 9.53
N ASN A 63 -0.03 15.15 8.23
CA ASN A 63 -0.76 14.22 7.37
C ASN A 63 0.26 13.34 6.64
N ARG A 64 0.19 12.03 6.91
CA ARG A 64 1.11 11.01 6.41
C ARG A 64 0.74 10.50 5.00
N GLY A 65 -0.21 11.17 4.35
CA GLY A 65 -0.70 10.84 3.02
C GLY A 65 -1.50 11.99 2.43
N TRP A 66 -2.40 11.66 1.52
CA TRP A 66 -3.35 12.56 0.88
C TRP A 66 -4.78 12.15 1.25
N GLU A 67 -5.60 13.11 1.68
CA GLU A 67 -7.03 12.90 1.97
C GLU A 67 -7.91 13.47 0.86
N TYR A 68 -8.93 12.71 0.50
CA TYR A 68 -9.82 13.02 -0.61
C TYR A 68 -11.25 13.23 -0.12
N GLU A 69 -11.96 14.15 -0.79
CA GLU A 69 -13.40 14.36 -0.59
C GLU A 69 -14.19 13.30 -1.36
N THR A 70 -14.25 12.09 -0.80
CA THR A 70 -14.99 10.98 -1.40
C THR A 70 -16.39 10.88 -0.83
N THR A 71 -17.36 10.52 -1.67
CA THR A 71 -18.64 10.02 -1.16
C THR A 71 -18.44 8.60 -0.59
N PRO A 72 -19.19 8.20 0.46
CA PRO A 72 -19.15 6.82 0.94
C PRO A 72 -19.43 5.82 -0.18
N SER A 73 -18.77 4.67 -0.11
CA SER A 73 -18.80 3.63 -1.15
C SER A 73 -18.15 3.99 -2.49
N THR A 74 -17.37 5.08 -2.57
CA THR A 74 -16.54 5.36 -3.76
C THR A 74 -15.56 4.21 -3.99
N VAL A 75 -15.45 3.72 -5.22
CA VAL A 75 -14.52 2.63 -5.58
C VAL A 75 -13.08 3.08 -5.41
N VAL A 76 -12.33 2.35 -4.60
CA VAL A 76 -10.89 2.55 -4.38
C VAL A 76 -10.10 1.58 -5.25
N ARG A 77 -9.17 2.13 -6.04
CA ARG A 77 -8.33 1.36 -6.96
C ARG A 77 -6.87 1.35 -6.52
N ALA A 78 -6.16 0.27 -6.86
CA ALA A 78 -4.73 0.16 -6.63
C ALA A 78 -3.97 1.24 -7.41
N SER A 79 -3.16 2.03 -6.71
CA SER A 79 -2.38 3.12 -7.31
C SER A 79 -1.34 2.61 -8.30
N ALA A 80 -0.83 1.39 -8.08
CA ALA A 80 0.04 0.65 -8.99
C ALA A 80 -0.10 -0.85 -8.72
N GLY A 81 0.48 -1.68 -9.60
CA GLY A 81 0.51 -3.13 -9.40
C GLY A 81 1.40 -3.54 -8.21
N GLY A 82 1.08 -4.65 -7.56
CA GLY A 82 1.83 -5.15 -6.41
C GLY A 82 1.16 -6.32 -5.71
N THR A 83 1.61 -6.63 -4.51
CA THR A 83 1.07 -7.69 -3.65
C THR A 83 0.42 -7.08 -2.43
N VAL A 84 -0.81 -7.51 -2.12
CA VAL A 84 -1.53 -7.07 -0.93
C VAL A 84 -0.79 -7.58 0.32
N ALA A 85 -0.19 -6.66 1.06
CA ALA A 85 0.56 -6.95 2.27
C ALA A 85 -0.32 -6.93 3.53
N PHE A 86 -1.46 -6.25 3.49
CA PHE A 86 -2.46 -6.22 4.56
C PHE A 86 -3.84 -5.95 3.98
N ALA A 87 -4.87 -6.60 4.53
CA ALA A 87 -6.27 -6.36 4.22
C ALA A 87 -7.11 -6.75 5.44
N GLY A 88 -7.59 -5.76 6.20
CA GLY A 88 -8.33 -6.03 7.44
C GLY A 88 -8.54 -4.82 8.33
N THR A 89 -8.88 -5.08 9.59
CA THR A 89 -9.27 -4.06 10.57
C THR A 89 -8.08 -3.61 11.43
N VAL A 90 -7.95 -2.30 11.64
CA VAL A 90 -7.04 -1.69 12.64
C VAL A 90 -7.83 -0.66 13.43
N ALA A 91 -7.90 -0.83 14.76
CA ALA A 91 -8.64 0.07 15.64
C ALA A 91 -10.10 0.33 15.20
N GLY A 92 -10.79 -0.70 14.70
CA GLY A 92 -12.18 -0.61 14.24
C GLY A 92 -12.39 -0.15 12.80
N GLU A 93 -11.33 0.32 12.13
CA GLU A 93 -11.39 0.84 10.75
C GLU A 93 -10.77 -0.14 9.75
N LEU A 94 -11.21 -0.15 8.50
CA LEU A 94 -10.69 -1.05 7.47
C LEU A 94 -9.57 -0.41 6.65
N TYR A 95 -8.53 -1.20 6.38
CA TYR A 95 -7.35 -0.80 5.63
C TYR A 95 -6.92 -1.89 4.65
N VAL A 96 -6.36 -1.44 3.53
CA VAL A 96 -5.60 -2.28 2.61
C VAL A 96 -4.21 -1.69 2.45
N SER A 97 -3.17 -2.52 2.44
CA SER A 97 -1.83 -2.09 2.04
C SER A 97 -1.28 -2.95 0.91
N VAL A 98 -0.65 -2.33 -0.07
CA VAL A 98 -0.05 -3.01 -1.24
C VAL A 98 1.45 -2.71 -1.26
N LEU A 99 2.27 -3.75 -1.33
CA LEU A 99 3.71 -3.66 -1.57
C LEU A 99 3.96 -3.71 -3.09
N HIS A 100 4.68 -2.71 -3.59
CA HIS A 100 4.96 -2.54 -5.02
C HIS A 100 6.37 -3.03 -5.37
N ALA A 101 6.62 -3.24 -6.67
CA ALA A 101 7.88 -3.81 -7.18
C ALA A 101 9.12 -2.93 -6.94
N ASP A 102 8.94 -1.63 -6.71
CA ASP A 102 9.98 -0.64 -6.39
C ASP A 102 10.25 -0.51 -4.88
N GLY A 103 9.59 -1.34 -4.06
CA GLY A 103 9.70 -1.37 -2.60
C GLY A 103 8.84 -0.33 -1.87
N LEU A 104 8.05 0.48 -2.58
CA LEU A 104 7.06 1.33 -1.92
C LEU A 104 5.87 0.52 -1.43
N ARG A 105 5.31 0.93 -0.30
CA ARG A 105 4.05 0.42 0.21
C ARG A 105 3.01 1.53 0.20
N SER A 106 1.91 1.32 -0.52
CA SER A 106 0.72 2.16 -0.40
C SER A 106 -0.22 1.61 0.67
N THR A 107 -0.88 2.49 1.41
CA THR A 107 -1.94 2.14 2.36
C THR A 107 -3.19 2.96 2.04
N TYR A 108 -4.32 2.26 1.93
CA TYR A 108 -5.65 2.78 1.63
C TYR A 108 -6.47 2.66 2.90
N SER A 109 -6.83 3.79 3.49
CA SER A 109 -7.35 3.86 4.86
C SER A 109 -8.84 4.20 4.90
N TYR A 110 -9.51 3.79 5.98
CA TYR A 110 -10.90 4.14 6.29
C TYR A 110 -11.89 3.62 5.23
N LEU A 111 -11.70 2.37 4.83
CA LEU A 111 -12.59 1.69 3.88
C LEU A 111 -13.89 1.27 4.58
N ALA A 112 -14.99 1.20 3.83
CA ALA A 112 -16.23 0.56 4.28
C ALA A 112 -16.28 -0.92 3.85
N ARG A 113 -15.53 -1.28 2.81
CA ARG A 113 -15.49 -2.64 2.27
C ARG A 113 -14.12 -2.93 1.67
N ILE A 114 -13.66 -4.16 1.85
CA ILE A 114 -12.46 -4.72 1.21
C ILE A 114 -12.89 -5.73 0.15
N SER A 115 -12.19 -5.74 -0.99
CA SER A 115 -12.45 -6.62 -2.15
C SER A 115 -11.25 -7.50 -2.51
N VAL A 116 -10.21 -7.52 -1.67
CA VAL A 116 -8.97 -8.25 -1.89
C VAL A 116 -8.51 -8.95 -0.62
N SER A 117 -7.67 -9.97 -0.77
CA SER A 117 -7.10 -10.74 0.33
C SER A 117 -5.59 -10.54 0.47
N VAL A 118 -5.05 -10.74 1.67
CA VAL A 118 -3.60 -10.75 1.90
C VAL A 118 -2.92 -11.78 0.99
N GLY A 119 -1.77 -11.41 0.41
CA GLY A 119 -1.01 -12.24 -0.54
C GLY A 119 -1.50 -12.14 -1.99
N GLN A 120 -2.67 -11.56 -2.24
CA GLN A 120 -3.20 -11.39 -3.59
C GLN A 120 -2.32 -10.43 -4.42
N VAL A 121 -2.01 -10.81 -5.66
CA VAL A 121 -1.43 -9.91 -6.65
C VAL A 121 -2.54 -9.03 -7.23
N VAL A 122 -2.32 -7.72 -7.24
CA VAL A 122 -3.22 -6.73 -7.81
C VAL A 122 -2.53 -5.98 -8.94
N HIS A 123 -3.27 -5.67 -9.99
CA HIS A 123 -2.80 -4.83 -11.09
C HIS A 123 -3.10 -3.36 -10.81
N SER A 124 -2.38 -2.46 -11.49
CA SER A 124 -2.68 -1.03 -11.45
C SER A 124 -4.14 -0.78 -11.86
N GLY A 125 -4.87 0.04 -11.09
CA GLY A 125 -6.28 0.34 -11.34
C GLY A 125 -7.28 -0.74 -10.89
N GLN A 126 -6.81 -1.91 -10.41
CA GLN A 126 -7.68 -2.95 -9.88
C GLN A 126 -8.41 -2.47 -8.62
N GLN A 127 -9.69 -2.83 -8.47
CA GLN A 127 -10.46 -2.48 -7.28
C GLN A 127 -9.91 -3.17 -6.04
N LEU A 128 -9.68 -2.38 -4.99
CA LEU A 128 -9.25 -2.86 -3.68
C LEU A 128 -10.40 -2.89 -2.66
N GLY A 129 -11.40 -2.04 -2.85
CA GLY A 129 -12.49 -1.86 -1.90
C GLY A 129 -13.32 -0.63 -2.22
N ALA A 130 -14.01 -0.13 -1.20
CA ALA A 130 -14.80 1.10 -1.29
C ALA A 130 -14.62 1.97 -0.03
N THR A 131 -14.66 3.28 -0.21
CA THR A 131 -14.44 4.26 0.88
C THR A 131 -15.52 4.22 1.95
N GLY A 132 -15.14 4.54 3.19
CA GLY A 132 -16.07 4.95 4.24
C GLY A 132 -16.40 6.43 4.17
N HIS A 133 -16.65 7.05 5.33
CA HIS A 133 -16.97 8.48 5.44
C HIS A 133 -15.79 9.41 5.16
N ARG A 134 -14.57 8.89 5.25
CA ARG A 134 -13.34 9.61 4.92
C ARG A 134 -12.45 8.66 4.11
N PHE A 135 -11.49 9.21 3.37
CA PHE A 135 -10.53 8.39 2.64
C PHE A 135 -9.17 9.05 2.59
N GLN A 136 -8.15 8.25 2.86
CA GLN A 136 -6.75 8.66 2.81
C GLN A 136 -5.92 7.60 2.08
N VAL A 137 -4.94 8.05 1.30
CA VAL A 137 -3.88 7.19 0.76
C VAL A 137 -2.52 7.70 1.22
N GLY A 138 -1.72 6.82 1.81
CA GLY A 138 -0.35 7.09 2.25
C GLY A 138 0.66 6.19 1.54
N PHE A 139 1.90 6.64 1.45
CA PHE A 139 3.00 5.86 0.89
C PHE A 139 4.18 5.84 1.87
N ARG A 140 4.86 4.70 1.96
CA ARG A 140 6.09 4.56 2.73
C ARG A 140 7.15 3.71 2.01
N ARG A 141 8.41 4.05 2.26
CA ARG A 141 9.60 3.25 1.92
C ARG A 141 10.27 2.84 3.23
N GLY A 142 10.21 1.56 3.57
CA GLY A 142 10.51 1.14 4.94
C GLY A 142 9.60 1.88 5.92
N GLU A 143 10.20 2.60 6.87
CA GLU A 143 9.50 3.43 7.87
C GLU A 143 9.28 4.88 7.44
N ALA A 144 9.91 5.33 6.35
CA ALA A 144 9.83 6.72 5.91
C ALA A 144 8.58 6.95 5.05
N TYR A 145 7.76 7.94 5.42
CA TYR A 145 6.64 8.38 4.59
C TYR A 145 7.13 9.15 3.36
N VAL A 146 6.42 8.98 2.25
CA VAL A 146 6.70 9.62 0.96
C VAL A 146 5.51 10.49 0.57
N ASP A 147 5.79 11.73 0.16
CA ASP A 147 4.76 12.64 -0.35
C ASP A 147 4.15 12.07 -1.64
N PRO A 148 2.82 11.79 -1.67
CA PRO A 148 2.16 11.30 -2.87
C PRO A 148 2.27 12.24 -4.09
N ALA A 149 2.55 13.53 -3.89
CA ALA A 149 2.81 14.50 -4.96
C ALA A 149 3.93 14.05 -5.90
N LEU A 150 4.96 13.39 -5.34
CA LEU A 150 6.12 12.90 -6.09
C LEU A 150 5.78 11.71 -7.00
N LEU A 151 4.66 11.03 -6.75
CA LEU A 151 4.29 9.78 -7.42
C LEU A 151 3.25 9.99 -8.53
N PHE A 152 2.29 10.88 -8.32
CA PHE A 152 1.16 11.04 -9.24
C PHE A 152 1.46 11.94 -10.45
N GLY A 153 2.62 12.57 -10.50
CA GLY A 153 3.03 13.49 -11.56
C GLY A 153 2.14 14.75 -11.63
N PRO A 154 2.49 15.70 -12.51
CA PRO A 154 1.65 16.87 -12.75
C PRO A 154 0.30 16.44 -13.36
N VAL A 155 -0.79 17.02 -12.87
CA VAL A 155 -2.11 16.88 -13.50
C VAL A 155 -2.05 17.61 -14.84
N LEU A 156 -2.04 16.87 -15.95
CA LEU A 156 -2.26 17.46 -17.28
C LEU A 156 -3.73 17.89 -17.36
N VAL A 157 -3.99 19.18 -17.14
CA VAL A 157 -5.29 19.79 -17.35
C VAL A 157 -5.44 20.06 -18.85
N ARG A 158 -6.43 19.42 -19.49
CA ARG A 158 -6.86 19.77 -20.85
C ARG A 158 -8.20 20.51 -20.74
N LEU A 159 -8.28 21.69 -21.34
CA LEU A 159 -9.56 22.37 -21.54
C LEU A 159 -10.42 21.52 -22.46
N VAL A 160 -11.60 21.11 -21.98
CA VAL A 160 -12.66 20.58 -22.83
C VAL A 160 -13.45 21.80 -23.32
N PRO A 161 -13.65 21.98 -24.64
CA PRO A 161 -14.54 23.02 -25.13
C PRO A 161 -15.92 22.80 -24.51
N ASP A 162 -16.37 23.76 -23.72
CA ASP A 162 -17.74 23.77 -23.23
C ASP A 162 -18.56 24.62 -24.20
N GLU A 163 -19.56 24.01 -24.82
CA GLU A 163 -20.36 24.62 -25.90
C GLU A 163 -21.10 25.88 -25.43
N ARG A 164 -21.21 26.08 -24.10
CA ARG A 164 -21.78 27.27 -23.46
C ARG A 164 -20.85 28.48 -23.48
N PHE A 165 -19.56 28.29 -23.75
CA PHE A 165 -18.56 29.35 -23.90
C PHE A 165 -18.04 29.48 -25.33
N ALA A 166 -18.64 28.78 -26.29
CA ALA A 166 -18.42 29.05 -27.70
C ALA A 166 -19.01 30.43 -28.02
N VAL A 167 -18.20 31.48 -27.89
CA VAL A 167 -18.54 32.79 -28.43
C VAL A 167 -18.72 32.59 -29.92
N ALA A 168 -19.94 32.85 -30.40
CA ALA A 168 -20.25 32.92 -31.82
C ALA A 168 -19.27 33.89 -32.47
N ALA A 169 -18.27 33.35 -33.17
CA ALA A 169 -17.45 34.13 -34.06
C ALA A 169 -18.39 34.65 -35.14
N GLY A 170 -18.71 35.95 -35.05
CA GLY A 170 -19.64 36.63 -35.93
C GLY A 170 -19.28 36.42 -37.40
N SER A 171 -20.31 36.20 -38.22
CA SER A 171 -20.17 36.32 -39.67
C SER A 171 -20.08 37.80 -40.03
N PRO A 172 -19.12 38.24 -40.87
CA PRO A 172 -19.13 39.60 -41.39
C PRO A 172 -20.19 39.69 -42.50
N GLY A 173 -21.10 40.66 -42.37
CA GLY A 173 -22.04 41.10 -43.40
C GLY A 173 -22.06 42.62 -43.43
#